data_AF-A0A2E0XP79-F1
#
_entry.id   AF-A0A2E0XP79-F1
#
_cell.length_a   1.000
_cell.length_b   1.000
_cell.length_c   1.000
_cell.angle_alpha   90.00
_cell.angle_beta   90.00
_cell.angle_gamma   90.00
#
_symmetry.space_group_name_H-M   'P 1'
#
loop_
_entity.id
_entity.type
_entity.pdbx_description
1 polymer ?
#
loop_
_entity_poly.entity_id
_entity_poly.type
_entity_poly.pdbx_seq_one_letter_code
_entity_poly.pdbx_strand_id
1 'polypeptide(L)'
;MTDQADVQLTLSQRLHFDIYGFVMLRGVLNPDEIARLNQALQLAKATIESGTEIPPIYFHRGGDHHILLGNLVHYNQALLDYAVHPELVPLVEEVVGGKIRLEETEAIINRRNPATDRAELAKRRYNPTGFHRGTKHGWGTYIEQDKFHCVFVKTLAYLTDVGPDDGGTSLIPGSHRLTWQQSRIIKAAMADDGLLYQVEAKAGDVILFAESLIHSTTEIRSDNERTILVAGYTPTMFQPWPGNEVDPDFIDSLPEDIQPIISGSGSWHWERNY
;
A
#
# COMPACT_ATOMS: atom_id res chain seq x y z
N MET A 1 -30.38 -5.24 13.25
CA MET A 1 -29.86 -5.29 11.87
C MET A 1 -29.75 -3.86 11.40
N THR A 2 -28.61 -3.24 11.70
CA THR A 2 -28.26 -1.92 11.15
C THR A 2 -27.93 -2.14 9.69
N ASP A 3 -28.67 -1.45 8.83
CA ASP A 3 -28.44 -1.34 7.40
C ASP A 3 -27.06 -0.70 7.21
N GLN A 4 -26.01 -1.51 7.11
CA GLN A 4 -24.67 -1.04 6.82
C GLN A 4 -24.71 -0.66 5.34
N ALA A 5 -24.76 0.65 5.06
CA ALA A 5 -24.67 1.13 3.69
C ALA A 5 -23.45 0.47 3.02
N ASP A 6 -23.66 -0.14 1.85
CA ASP A 6 -22.58 -0.80 1.09
C ASP A 6 -21.43 0.19 0.89
N VAL A 7 -20.30 -0.06 1.57
CA VAL A 7 -19.09 0.75 1.44
C VAL A 7 -18.50 0.47 0.06
N GLN A 8 -18.61 1.45 -0.84
CA GLN A 8 -18.15 1.35 -2.22
C GLN A 8 -17.50 2.65 -2.68
N LEU A 9 -16.64 2.56 -3.69
CA LEU A 9 -16.09 3.74 -4.34
C LEU A 9 -17.24 4.51 -4.98
N THR A 10 -17.25 5.83 -4.81
CA THR A 10 -18.13 6.69 -5.60
C THR A 10 -17.82 6.51 -7.09
N LEU A 11 -18.79 6.82 -7.97
CA LEU A 11 -18.60 6.71 -9.42
C LEU A 11 -17.34 7.45 -9.91
N SER A 12 -17.07 8.64 -9.38
CA SER A 12 -15.87 9.42 -9.72
C SER A 12 -14.58 8.78 -9.21
N GLN A 13 -14.59 8.22 -8.00
CA GLN A 13 -13.44 7.50 -7.46
C GLN A 13 -13.15 6.23 -8.27
N ARG A 14 -14.19 5.46 -8.62
CA ARG A 14 -14.04 4.27 -9.44
C ARG A 14 -13.53 4.61 -10.83
N LEU A 15 -14.08 5.65 -11.47
CA LEU A 15 -13.59 6.12 -12.77
C LEU A 15 -12.13 6.58 -12.70
N HIS A 16 -11.73 7.29 -11.64
CA HIS A 16 -10.35 7.70 -11.43
C HIS A 16 -9.42 6.49 -11.31
N PHE A 17 -9.81 5.47 -10.53
CA PHE A 17 -9.07 4.22 -10.43
C PHE A 17 -8.94 3.53 -11.79
N ASP A 18 -10.03 3.42 -12.54
CA ASP A 18 -10.03 2.78 -13.84
C ASP A 18 -9.13 3.50 -14.85
N ILE A 19 -9.14 4.84 -14.88
CA ILE A 19 -8.32 5.66 -15.80
C ILE A 19 -6.85 5.65 -15.39
N TYR A 20 -6.55 5.83 -14.10
CA TYR A 20 -5.20 6.15 -13.63
C TYR A 20 -4.51 5.02 -12.87
N GLY A 21 -5.24 4.00 -12.44
CA GLY A 21 -4.76 2.83 -11.70
C GLY A 21 -4.69 3.00 -10.19
N PHE A 22 -5.16 4.13 -9.68
CA PHE A 22 -5.20 4.45 -8.27
C PHE A 22 -6.33 5.44 -7.94
N VAL A 23 -6.65 5.59 -6.67
CA VAL A 23 -7.51 6.66 -6.15
C VAL A 23 -7.07 7.08 -4.75
N MET A 24 -7.17 8.38 -4.47
CA MET A 24 -6.95 8.92 -3.11
C MET A 24 -8.26 8.89 -2.32
N LEU A 25 -8.21 8.26 -1.15
CA LEU A 25 -9.28 8.24 -0.15
C LEU A 25 -8.87 9.23 0.96
N ARG A 26 -9.66 10.29 1.15
CA ARG A 26 -9.28 11.41 2.02
C ARG A 26 -9.84 11.23 3.42
N GLY A 27 -8.98 11.42 4.43
CA GLY A 27 -9.36 11.40 5.85
C GLY A 27 -10.03 10.10 6.29
N VAL A 28 -9.57 8.95 5.78
CA VAL A 28 -10.12 7.63 6.15
C VAL A 28 -9.79 7.34 7.61
N LEU A 29 -8.54 7.58 8.01
CA LEU A 29 -8.12 7.33 9.40
C LEU A 29 -8.33 8.57 10.24
N ASN A 30 -8.92 8.38 11.41
CA ASN A 30 -9.10 9.44 12.38
C ASN A 30 -7.81 9.68 13.21
N PRO A 31 -7.72 10.80 13.97
CA PRO A 31 -6.52 11.12 14.75
C PRO A 31 -6.08 10.05 15.76
N ASP A 32 -7.03 9.32 16.37
CA ASP A 32 -6.71 8.28 17.35
C ASP A 32 -6.14 7.04 16.67
N GLU A 33 -6.65 6.67 15.50
CA GLU A 33 -6.09 5.60 14.67
C GLU A 33 -4.66 5.93 14.24
N ILE A 34 -4.45 7.15 13.72
CA ILE A 34 -3.12 7.63 13.32
C ILE A 34 -2.15 7.58 14.50
N ALA A 35 -2.59 8.00 15.69
CA ALA A 35 -1.76 7.99 16.90
C ALA A 35 -1.37 6.57 17.32
N ARG A 36 -2.33 5.63 17.36
CA ARG A 36 -2.07 4.22 17.70
C ARG A 36 -1.11 3.56 16.71
N LEU A 37 -1.33 3.78 15.41
CA LEU A 37 -0.48 3.24 14.34
C LEU A 37 0.95 3.77 14.42
N ASN A 38 1.12 5.09 14.55
CA ASN A 38 2.45 5.70 14.71
C ASN A 38 3.14 5.21 15.99
N GLN A 39 2.43 5.09 17.11
CA GLN A 39 3.01 4.60 18.36
C GLN A 39 3.53 3.16 18.20
N ALA A 40 2.76 2.27 17.58
CA ALA A 40 3.19 0.90 17.33
C ALA A 40 4.45 0.87 16.46
N LEU A 41 4.46 1.59 15.33
CA LEU A 41 5.60 1.57 14.39
C LEU A 41 6.87 2.20 14.98
N GLN A 42 6.75 3.28 15.75
CA GLN A 42 7.90 3.91 16.41
C GLN A 42 8.45 3.03 17.54
N LEU A 43 7.59 2.30 18.26
CA LEU A 43 8.05 1.31 19.24
C LEU A 43 8.81 0.18 18.55
N ALA A 44 8.29 -0.37 17.45
CA ALA A 44 8.96 -1.41 16.68
C ALA A 44 10.34 -0.95 16.18
N LYS A 45 10.39 0.25 15.60
CA LYS A 45 11.64 0.90 15.15
C LYS A 45 12.63 1.04 16.30
N ALA A 46 12.22 1.56 17.45
CA ALA A 46 13.10 1.74 18.62
C ALA A 46 13.64 0.39 19.15
N THR A 47 12.80 -0.63 19.24
CA THR A 47 13.19 -1.98 19.64
C THR A 47 14.22 -2.57 18.67
N ILE A 48 13.98 -2.47 17.36
CA ILE A 48 14.93 -2.91 16.33
C ILE A 48 16.24 -2.11 16.41
N GLU A 49 16.18 -0.80 16.61
CA GLU A 49 17.34 0.08 16.76
C GLU A 49 18.19 -0.27 17.99
N SER A 50 17.58 -0.78 19.05
CA SER A 50 18.30 -1.33 20.22
C SER A 50 18.96 -2.70 19.97
N GLY A 51 18.74 -3.31 18.81
CA GLY A 51 19.29 -4.62 18.43
C GLY A 51 18.45 -5.80 18.87
N THR A 52 17.19 -5.58 19.26
CA THR A 52 16.24 -6.66 19.59
C THR A 52 15.43 -7.05 18.37
N GLU A 53 15.41 -8.36 18.06
CA GLU A 53 14.56 -8.92 17.01
C GLU A 53 13.11 -9.08 17.50
N ILE A 54 12.15 -8.95 16.59
CA ILE A 54 10.71 -9.02 16.89
C ILE A 54 10.02 -10.00 15.92
N PRO A 55 10.34 -11.30 15.96
CA PRO A 55 9.67 -12.25 15.08
C PRO A 55 8.14 -12.22 15.30
N PRO A 56 7.32 -12.37 14.24
CA PRO A 56 7.71 -12.72 12.88
C PRO A 56 8.02 -11.51 11.97
N ILE A 57 8.17 -10.30 12.53
CA ILE A 57 8.49 -9.09 11.76
C ILE A 57 9.87 -9.21 11.14
N TYR A 58 9.95 -9.02 9.82
CA TYR A 58 11.21 -8.77 9.13
C TYR A 58 11.46 -7.27 8.99
N PHE A 59 12.74 -6.88 8.89
CA PHE A 59 13.09 -5.50 8.65
C PHE A 59 14.28 -5.35 7.71
N HIS A 60 14.29 -4.25 6.97
CA HIS A 60 15.40 -3.84 6.11
C HIS A 60 15.80 -2.41 6.44
N ARG A 61 17.10 -2.18 6.64
CA ARG A 61 17.66 -0.84 6.85
C ARG A 61 18.32 -0.33 5.58
N GLY A 62 17.86 0.82 5.10
CA GLY A 62 18.50 1.58 4.03
C GLY A 62 19.31 2.72 4.63
N GLY A 63 20.55 2.43 5.04
CA GLY A 63 21.35 3.41 5.79
C GLY A 63 20.70 3.79 7.13
N ASP A 64 20.96 5.00 7.60
CA ASP A 64 20.47 5.52 8.88
C ASP A 64 19.14 6.27 8.79
N HIS A 65 18.59 6.44 7.59
CA HIS A 65 17.43 7.29 7.32
C HIS A 65 16.18 6.51 6.92
N HIS A 66 16.32 5.24 6.54
CA HIS A 66 15.24 4.41 6.03
C HIS A 66 15.14 3.08 6.80
N ILE A 67 13.94 2.78 7.27
CA ILE A 67 13.58 1.45 7.78
C ILE A 67 12.29 0.98 7.12
N LEU A 68 12.33 -0.24 6.58
CA LEU A 68 11.17 -1.01 6.16
C LEU A 68 10.93 -2.09 7.20
N LEU A 69 9.68 -2.26 7.60
CA LEU A 69 9.18 -3.30 8.48
C LEU A 69 8.11 -4.09 7.72
N GLY A 70 8.03 -5.41 7.89
CA GLY A 70 6.98 -6.22 7.28
C GLY A 70 6.51 -7.38 8.15
N ASN A 71 5.40 -8.00 7.76
CA ASN A 71 4.67 -8.99 8.55
C ASN A 71 4.21 -8.45 9.93
N LEU A 72 3.35 -7.43 9.87
CA LEU A 72 3.06 -6.53 11.00
C LEU A 72 1.83 -6.92 11.82
N VAL A 73 0.96 -7.79 11.30
CA VAL A 73 -0.35 -8.08 11.92
C VAL A 73 -0.24 -8.75 13.29
N HIS A 74 0.82 -9.53 13.54
CA HIS A 74 1.09 -10.15 14.85
C HIS A 74 1.59 -9.16 15.89
N TYR A 75 2.19 -8.05 15.43
CA TYR A 75 2.95 -7.19 16.33
C TYR A 75 2.05 -6.33 17.21
N ASN A 76 0.99 -5.78 16.63
CA ASN A 76 0.14 -4.84 17.33
C ASN A 76 -1.28 -4.83 16.76
N GLN A 77 -2.27 -4.80 17.65
CA GLN A 77 -3.69 -4.74 17.28
C GLN A 77 -4.00 -3.59 16.32
N ALA A 78 -3.39 -2.42 16.47
CA ALA A 78 -3.65 -1.30 15.56
C ALA A 78 -3.22 -1.62 14.11
N LEU A 79 -2.15 -2.39 13.91
CA LEU A 79 -1.67 -2.77 12.59
C LEU A 79 -2.57 -3.84 11.96
N LEU A 80 -3.08 -4.77 12.77
CA LEU A 80 -4.15 -5.69 12.35
C LEU A 80 -5.43 -4.92 11.99
N ASP A 81 -5.90 -4.01 12.85
CA ASP A 81 -7.11 -3.19 12.63
C ASP A 81 -7.05 -2.47 11.28
N TYR A 82 -5.88 -1.93 10.90
CA TYR A 82 -5.68 -1.32 9.59
C TYR A 82 -5.77 -2.34 8.44
N ALA A 83 -5.13 -3.51 8.58
CA ALA A 83 -5.14 -4.55 7.56
C ALA A 83 -6.56 -5.11 7.29
N VAL A 84 -7.47 -5.02 8.27
CA VAL A 84 -8.88 -5.44 8.13
C VAL A 84 -9.86 -4.26 8.29
N HIS A 85 -9.43 -3.05 7.95
CA HIS A 85 -10.21 -1.84 8.21
C HIS A 85 -11.58 -1.87 7.50
N PRO A 86 -12.70 -1.62 8.22
CA PRO A 86 -14.05 -1.85 7.71
C PRO A 86 -14.43 -0.92 6.55
N GLU A 87 -13.79 0.25 6.42
CA GLU A 87 -14.00 1.13 5.28
C GLU A 87 -13.09 0.85 4.08
N LEU A 88 -12.00 0.08 4.26
CA LEU A 88 -11.01 -0.17 3.20
C LEU A 88 -11.22 -1.52 2.54
N VAL A 89 -11.47 -2.58 3.31
CA VAL A 89 -11.64 -3.95 2.79
C VAL A 89 -12.72 -4.02 1.71
N PRO A 90 -13.93 -3.45 1.89
CA PRO A 90 -14.95 -3.46 0.84
C PRO A 90 -14.52 -2.78 -0.46
N LEU A 91 -13.74 -1.69 -0.37
CA LEU A 91 -13.22 -0.98 -1.54
C LEU A 91 -12.15 -1.81 -2.28
N VAL A 92 -11.33 -2.54 -1.53
CA VAL A 92 -10.37 -3.49 -2.10
C VAL A 92 -11.11 -4.64 -2.79
N GLU A 93 -12.11 -5.23 -2.15
CA GLU A 93 -12.95 -6.29 -2.76
C GLU A 93 -13.64 -5.81 -4.04
N GLU A 94 -14.11 -4.57 -4.09
CA GLU A 94 -14.73 -3.97 -5.29
C GLU A 94 -13.74 -3.84 -6.47
N VAL A 95 -12.49 -3.48 -6.18
CA VAL A 95 -11.42 -3.33 -7.18
C VAL A 95 -10.87 -4.70 -7.61
N VAL A 96 -10.67 -5.62 -6.66
CA VAL A 96 -10.22 -6.98 -6.95
C VAL A 96 -11.31 -7.78 -7.67
N GLY A 97 -12.59 -7.47 -7.40
CA GLY A 97 -13.78 -8.10 -8.00
C GLY A 97 -14.29 -9.33 -7.24
N GLY A 98 -14.04 -9.43 -5.93
CA GLY A 98 -14.45 -10.56 -5.12
C GLY A 98 -13.77 -10.58 -3.76
N LYS A 99 -13.99 -11.66 -3.00
CA LYS A 99 -13.38 -11.88 -1.68
C LYS A 99 -11.86 -11.91 -1.76
N ILE A 100 -11.23 -11.30 -0.76
CA ILE A 100 -9.78 -11.09 -0.73
C ILE A 100 -9.14 -11.75 0.49
N ARG A 101 -7.82 -11.89 0.42
CA ARG A 101 -6.97 -12.28 1.52
C ARG A 101 -5.74 -11.38 1.59
N LEU A 102 -5.17 -11.23 2.78
CA LEU A 102 -4.05 -10.35 3.08
C LEU A 102 -2.74 -10.92 2.55
N GLU A 103 -2.23 -10.39 1.46
CA GLU A 103 -0.98 -10.83 0.83
C GLU A 103 0.26 -10.45 1.65
N GLU A 104 0.29 -9.20 2.13
CA GLU A 104 1.45 -8.63 2.83
C GLU A 104 1.04 -7.41 3.67
N THR A 105 1.86 -7.10 4.67
CA THR A 105 1.83 -5.82 5.38
C THR A 105 3.22 -5.27 5.50
N GLU A 106 3.39 -3.99 5.20
CA GLU A 106 4.67 -3.30 5.29
C GLU A 106 4.50 -1.90 5.85
N ALA A 107 5.51 -1.40 6.55
CA ALA A 107 5.58 -0.01 6.96
C ALA A 107 6.95 0.54 6.58
N ILE A 108 6.97 1.79 6.12
CA ILE A 108 8.21 2.49 5.80
C ILE A 108 8.25 3.76 6.63
N ILE A 109 9.26 3.85 7.49
CA ILE A 109 9.61 5.07 8.21
C ILE A 109 10.89 5.59 7.55
N ASN A 110 10.80 6.75 6.93
CA ASN A 110 11.89 7.30 6.15
C ASN A 110 12.05 8.80 6.40
N ARG A 111 13.28 9.30 6.36
CA ARG A 111 13.61 10.72 6.34
C ARG A 111 14.61 10.99 5.22
N ARG A 112 14.89 12.28 4.94
CA ARG A 112 15.91 12.62 3.95
C ARG A 112 17.24 11.93 4.29
N ASN A 113 17.81 11.27 3.31
CA ASN A 113 19.15 10.71 3.40
C ASN A 113 20.17 11.84 3.68
N PRO A 114 20.97 11.76 4.76
CA PRO A 114 21.92 12.82 5.11
C PRO A 114 23.03 12.99 4.06
N ALA A 115 23.30 11.97 3.25
CA ALA A 115 24.27 12.02 2.16
C ALA A 115 23.71 12.60 0.85
N THR A 116 22.42 12.95 0.80
CA THR A 116 21.78 13.48 -0.41
C THR A 116 22.33 14.85 -0.78
N ASP A 117 22.75 14.98 -2.04
CA ASP A 117 23.02 16.28 -2.65
C ASP A 117 21.69 16.97 -2.99
N ARG A 118 21.35 17.99 -2.21
CA ARG A 118 20.13 18.78 -2.40
C ARG A 118 20.11 19.52 -3.73
N ALA A 119 21.27 19.95 -4.23
CA ALA A 119 21.36 20.66 -5.51
C ALA A 119 21.06 19.71 -6.68
N GLU A 120 21.47 18.44 -6.58
CA GLU A 120 21.12 17.42 -7.58
C GLU A 120 19.62 17.10 -7.56
N LEU A 121 19.01 16.91 -6.39
CA LEU A 121 17.56 16.65 -6.28
C LEU A 121 16.70 17.82 -6.79
N ALA A 122 17.21 19.05 -6.71
CA ALA A 122 16.51 20.23 -7.20
C ALA A 122 16.48 20.33 -8.73
N LYS A 123 17.28 19.54 -9.46
CA LYS A 123 17.31 19.55 -10.95
C LYS A 123 16.07 18.92 -11.59
N ARG A 124 15.30 18.14 -10.83
CA ARG A 124 14.08 17.47 -11.28
C ARG A 124 12.92 17.79 -10.36
N ARG A 125 11.71 17.81 -10.91
CA ARG A 125 10.52 17.99 -10.09
C ARG A 125 10.34 16.82 -9.14
N TYR A 126 10.49 15.60 -9.67
CA TYR A 126 10.29 14.33 -8.98
C TYR A 126 11.57 13.50 -8.96
N ASN A 127 11.84 12.84 -7.84
CA ASN A 127 13.06 12.05 -7.61
C ASN A 127 12.72 10.61 -7.15
N PRO A 128 12.07 9.80 -7.98
CA PRO A 128 11.73 8.41 -7.64
C PRO A 128 13.00 7.55 -7.52
N THR A 129 13.04 6.67 -6.51
CA THR A 129 14.25 5.90 -6.16
C THR A 129 14.28 4.50 -6.77
N GLY A 130 13.17 4.02 -7.34
CA GLY A 130 13.09 2.71 -7.96
C GLY A 130 11.68 2.35 -8.39
N PHE A 131 11.37 2.55 -9.68
CA PHE A 131 10.05 2.22 -10.23
C PHE A 131 9.86 0.72 -10.38
N HIS A 132 8.76 0.20 -9.84
CA HIS A 132 8.39 -1.21 -9.88
C HIS A 132 6.86 -1.38 -9.93
N ARG A 133 6.42 -2.64 -9.99
CA ARG A 133 5.02 -3.09 -9.94
C ARG A 133 4.99 -4.56 -9.52
N GLY A 134 4.02 -4.97 -8.72
CA GLY A 134 3.86 -6.35 -8.25
C GLY A 134 3.21 -7.30 -9.26
N THR A 135 2.46 -6.78 -10.23
CA THR A 135 1.90 -7.60 -11.31
C THR A 135 1.85 -6.87 -12.66
N LYS A 136 1.34 -7.51 -13.70
CA LYS A 136 1.34 -6.98 -15.08
C LYS A 136 -0.05 -7.09 -15.69
N HIS A 137 -0.37 -6.13 -16.55
CA HIS A 137 -1.58 -6.19 -17.37
C HIS A 137 -1.66 -7.51 -18.14
N GLY A 138 -2.87 -8.07 -18.22
CA GLY A 138 -3.17 -9.36 -18.85
C GLY A 138 -3.05 -10.57 -17.91
N TRP A 139 -2.01 -10.63 -17.08
CA TRP A 139 -1.85 -11.72 -16.10
C TRP A 139 -2.51 -11.41 -14.75
N GLY A 140 -2.26 -10.21 -14.23
CA GLY A 140 -2.78 -9.78 -12.93
C GLY A 140 -3.99 -8.89 -13.01
N THR A 141 -4.61 -8.77 -14.17
CA THR A 141 -5.72 -7.82 -14.39
C THR A 141 -6.73 -8.42 -15.34
N TYR A 142 -7.99 -8.08 -15.20
CA TYR A 142 -9.06 -8.48 -16.10
C TYR A 142 -10.11 -7.37 -16.20
N ILE A 143 -10.99 -7.47 -17.20
CA ILE A 143 -12.13 -6.59 -17.37
C ILE A 143 -13.39 -7.44 -17.22
N GLU A 144 -14.31 -6.98 -16.40
CA GLU A 144 -15.59 -7.63 -16.17
C GLU A 144 -16.60 -6.55 -15.76
N GLN A 145 -17.87 -6.70 -16.18
CA GLN A 145 -18.91 -5.68 -15.95
C GLN A 145 -18.46 -4.23 -16.24
N ASP A 146 -17.83 -4.03 -17.40
CA ASP A 146 -17.34 -2.72 -17.88
C ASP A 146 -16.31 -2.04 -16.96
N LYS A 147 -15.75 -2.77 -16.01
CA LYS A 147 -14.81 -2.26 -15.01
C LYS A 147 -13.46 -2.95 -15.10
N PHE A 148 -12.39 -2.22 -14.78
CA PHE A 148 -11.07 -2.80 -14.62
C PHE A 148 -10.87 -3.39 -13.23
N HIS A 149 -10.32 -4.60 -13.18
CA HIS A 149 -9.97 -5.30 -11.96
C HIS A 149 -8.49 -5.70 -11.95
N CYS A 150 -7.89 -5.69 -10.76
CA CYS A 150 -6.52 -6.13 -10.53
C CYS A 150 -6.51 -7.17 -9.42
N VAL A 151 -5.87 -8.31 -9.63
CA VAL A 151 -5.81 -9.41 -8.65
C VAL A 151 -4.82 -9.13 -7.52
N PHE A 152 -4.07 -8.04 -7.58
CA PHE A 152 -3.22 -7.59 -6.49
C PHE A 152 -3.41 -6.08 -6.31
N VAL A 153 -3.91 -5.67 -5.16
CA VAL A 153 -4.28 -4.29 -4.84
C VAL A 153 -3.72 -3.95 -3.48
N LYS A 154 -3.27 -2.70 -3.30
CA LYS A 154 -2.76 -2.21 -2.02
C LYS A 154 -3.50 -0.98 -1.53
N THR A 155 -3.65 -0.91 -0.22
CA THR A 155 -3.91 0.32 0.52
C THR A 155 -2.60 0.81 1.12
N LEU A 156 -2.29 2.09 0.94
CA LEU A 156 -1.15 2.74 1.59
C LEU A 156 -1.64 3.99 2.32
N ALA A 157 -1.60 3.93 3.64
CA ALA A 157 -1.92 5.04 4.52
C ALA A 157 -0.71 5.94 4.74
N TYR A 158 -0.95 7.24 4.67
CA TYR A 158 0.00 8.26 5.09
C TYR A 158 -0.25 8.57 6.57
N LEU A 159 0.72 8.26 7.45
CA LEU A 159 0.61 8.49 8.90
C LEU A 159 1.24 9.81 9.35
N THR A 160 1.82 10.54 8.40
CA THR A 160 2.35 11.90 8.53
C THR A 160 1.82 12.73 7.36
N ASP A 161 1.78 14.05 7.52
CA ASP A 161 1.55 14.95 6.38
C ASP A 161 2.67 14.78 5.34
N VAL A 162 2.31 14.77 4.07
CA VAL A 162 3.22 14.63 2.93
C VAL A 162 2.91 15.71 1.91
N GLY A 163 3.76 16.73 1.89
CA GLY A 163 3.83 17.75 0.85
C GLY A 163 4.76 17.37 -0.30
N PRO A 164 5.00 18.32 -1.23
CA PRO A 164 5.78 18.08 -2.45
C PRO A 164 7.25 17.73 -2.19
N ASP A 165 7.80 18.10 -1.02
CA ASP A 165 9.18 17.82 -0.61
C ASP A 165 9.31 16.65 0.37
N ASP A 166 8.19 16.07 0.81
CA ASP A 166 8.16 14.97 1.79
C ASP A 166 8.21 13.60 1.12
N GLY A 167 8.50 13.57 -0.19
CA GLY A 167 8.78 12.36 -0.93
C GLY A 167 7.60 11.39 -1.07
N GLY A 168 6.36 11.86 -1.24
CA GLY A 168 5.19 10.99 -1.42
C GLY A 168 5.33 9.96 -2.56
N THR A 169 4.48 8.93 -2.57
CA THR A 169 4.56 7.85 -3.57
C THR A 169 4.48 8.42 -4.99
N SER A 170 5.47 8.10 -5.82
CA SER A 170 5.49 8.47 -7.24
C SER A 170 4.81 7.39 -8.07
N LEU A 171 3.97 7.79 -9.01
CA LEU A 171 3.19 6.94 -9.89
C LEU A 171 3.44 7.32 -11.35
N ILE A 172 3.28 6.36 -12.25
CA ILE A 172 3.10 6.60 -13.68
C ILE A 172 1.62 6.33 -14.01
N PRO A 173 0.72 7.33 -13.92
CA PRO A 173 -0.71 7.12 -14.08
C PRO A 173 -1.07 6.45 -15.42
N GLY A 174 -1.99 5.50 -15.39
CA GLY A 174 -2.42 4.75 -16.58
C GLY A 174 -1.51 3.58 -16.98
N SER A 175 -0.33 3.44 -16.36
CA SER A 175 0.61 2.36 -16.68
C SER A 175 0.11 0.96 -16.32
N HIS A 176 -0.91 0.86 -15.46
CA HIS A 176 -1.56 -0.39 -15.04
C HIS A 176 -2.22 -1.17 -16.19
N ARG A 177 -2.54 -0.49 -17.30
CA ARG A 177 -3.13 -1.10 -18.51
C ARG A 177 -2.11 -1.31 -19.64
N LEU A 178 -0.86 -0.86 -19.47
CA LEU A 178 0.12 -0.91 -20.54
C LEU A 178 0.81 -2.28 -20.64
N THR A 179 0.97 -2.75 -21.88
CA THR A 179 1.69 -3.98 -22.22
C THR A 179 3.15 -3.72 -22.62
N TRP A 180 3.61 -2.47 -22.59
CA TRP A 180 5.00 -2.13 -22.94
C TRP A 180 6.00 -2.74 -21.94
N GLN A 181 7.24 -2.93 -22.41
CA GLN A 181 8.33 -3.28 -21.51
C GLN A 181 8.47 -2.21 -20.41
N GLN A 182 8.46 -2.62 -19.15
CA GLN A 182 8.48 -1.72 -17.99
C GLN A 182 9.63 -0.71 -18.05
N SER A 183 10.84 -1.15 -18.44
CA SER A 183 12.00 -0.27 -18.57
C SER A 183 11.80 0.83 -19.63
N ARG A 184 11.02 0.58 -20.70
CA ARG A 184 10.68 1.61 -21.70
C ARG A 184 9.67 2.61 -21.19
N ILE A 185 8.66 2.15 -20.44
CA ILE A 185 7.69 3.05 -19.78
C ILE A 185 8.43 3.97 -18.80
N ILE A 186 9.26 3.39 -17.92
CA ILE A 186 10.06 4.14 -16.95
C ILE A 186 10.98 5.14 -17.66
N LYS A 187 11.70 4.72 -18.70
CA LYS A 187 12.58 5.62 -19.44
C LYS A 187 11.82 6.81 -20.05
N ALA A 188 10.62 6.58 -20.60
CA ALA A 188 9.80 7.64 -21.16
C ALA A 188 9.29 8.59 -20.06
N ALA A 189 8.78 8.04 -18.96
CA ALA A 189 8.27 8.83 -17.85
C ALA A 189 9.36 9.66 -17.14
N MET A 190 10.57 9.11 -17.00
CA MET A 190 11.73 9.84 -16.44
C MET A 190 12.29 10.92 -17.39
N ALA A 191 11.84 10.96 -18.66
CA ALA A 191 12.22 11.99 -19.62
C ALA A 191 11.20 13.14 -19.69
N ASP A 192 10.02 12.99 -19.08
CA ASP A 192 8.95 13.98 -19.07
C ASP A 192 8.19 13.91 -17.73
N ASP A 193 8.47 14.89 -16.85
CA ASP A 193 7.83 15.00 -15.53
C ASP A 193 6.29 15.11 -15.63
N GLY A 194 5.73 15.48 -16.79
CA GLY A 194 4.27 15.50 -17.02
C GLY A 194 3.63 14.11 -17.04
N LEU A 195 4.43 13.05 -17.18
CA LEU A 195 3.98 11.65 -17.11
C LEU A 195 4.05 11.07 -15.70
N LEU A 196 4.58 11.83 -14.75
CA LEU A 196 4.75 11.43 -13.36
C LEU A 196 3.75 12.16 -12.47
N TYR A 197 3.29 11.46 -11.44
CA TYR A 197 2.47 12.03 -10.39
C TYR A 197 3.04 11.63 -9.04
N GLN A 198 3.42 12.61 -8.22
CA GLN A 198 3.79 12.39 -6.82
C GLN A 198 2.59 12.72 -5.94
N VAL A 199 2.24 11.78 -5.05
CA VAL A 199 1.14 11.98 -4.10
C VAL A 199 1.49 13.06 -3.08
N GLU A 200 0.52 13.96 -2.85
CA GLU A 200 0.46 14.83 -1.68
C GLU A 200 -0.75 14.41 -0.82
N ALA A 201 -0.53 14.30 0.48
CA ALA A 201 -1.46 13.70 1.42
C ALA A 201 -1.43 14.36 2.79
N LYS A 202 -2.57 14.35 3.48
CA LYS A 202 -2.63 14.59 4.93
C LYS A 202 -2.50 13.29 5.68
N ALA A 203 -2.02 13.36 6.93
CA ALA A 203 -2.07 12.22 7.82
C ALA A 203 -3.52 11.69 7.89
N GLY A 204 -3.68 10.39 7.67
CA GLY A 204 -4.96 9.68 7.59
C GLY A 204 -5.55 9.53 6.19
N ASP A 205 -4.96 10.16 5.17
CA ASP A 205 -5.27 9.84 3.78
C ASP A 205 -4.70 8.47 3.39
N VAL A 206 -5.42 7.75 2.53
CA VAL A 206 -5.03 6.44 2.01
C VAL A 206 -5.04 6.48 0.48
N ILE A 207 -3.99 5.95 -0.16
CA ILE A 207 -4.04 5.63 -1.59
C ILE A 207 -4.42 4.16 -1.78
N LEU A 208 -5.45 3.92 -2.58
CA LEU A 208 -5.83 2.59 -3.05
C LEU A 208 -5.33 2.45 -4.50
N PHE A 209 -4.48 1.47 -4.79
CA PHE A 209 -3.87 1.34 -6.11
C PHE A 209 -3.68 -0.11 -6.56
N ALA A 210 -3.73 -0.32 -7.87
CA ALA A 210 -3.46 -1.60 -8.50
C ALA A 210 -1.96 -1.89 -8.53
N GLU A 211 -1.52 -3.08 -8.15
CA GLU A 211 -0.11 -3.49 -8.27
C GLU A 211 0.36 -3.74 -9.70
N SER A 212 -0.50 -3.55 -10.69
CA SER A 212 -0.09 -3.42 -12.10
C SER A 212 0.40 -2.01 -12.45
N LEU A 213 0.09 -1.00 -11.63
CA LEU A 213 0.53 0.39 -11.76
C LEU A 213 2.02 0.50 -11.41
N ILE A 214 2.79 1.14 -12.29
CA ILE A 214 4.20 1.41 -12.02
C ILE A 214 4.30 2.54 -10.99
N HIS A 215 4.95 2.24 -9.86
CA HIS A 215 5.06 3.14 -8.72
C HIS A 215 6.44 3.07 -8.07
N SER A 216 6.75 4.05 -7.21
CA SER A 216 8.04 4.16 -6.53
C SER A 216 7.95 4.97 -5.24
N THR A 217 8.86 4.72 -4.32
CA THR A 217 9.21 5.70 -3.29
C THR A 217 9.92 6.89 -3.93
N THR A 218 9.73 8.09 -3.38
CA THR A 218 10.42 9.30 -3.81
C THR A 218 11.40 9.75 -2.74
N GLU A 219 12.53 10.30 -3.16
CA GLU A 219 13.47 10.97 -2.26
C GLU A 219 12.77 12.08 -1.47
N ILE A 220 13.08 12.15 -0.17
CA ILE A 220 12.59 13.19 0.72
C ILE A 220 13.57 14.37 0.65
N ARG A 221 13.08 15.58 0.36
CA ARG A 221 13.88 16.81 0.32
C ARG A 221 13.74 17.63 1.61
N SER A 222 12.61 17.54 2.29
CA SER A 222 12.34 18.22 3.55
C SER A 222 13.14 17.64 4.72
N ASP A 223 13.04 18.28 5.89
CA ASP A 223 13.59 17.78 7.16
C ASP A 223 12.62 16.87 7.92
N ASN A 224 11.46 16.55 7.33
CA ASN A 224 10.42 15.76 7.98
C ASN A 224 10.71 14.25 7.89
N GLU A 225 10.22 13.50 8.88
CA GLU A 225 10.06 12.05 8.77
C GLU A 225 8.72 11.75 8.11
N ARG A 226 8.72 10.81 7.18
CA ARG A 226 7.53 10.29 6.51
C ARG A 226 7.31 8.85 6.97
N THR A 227 6.12 8.60 7.52
CA THR A 227 5.68 7.25 7.89
C THR A 227 4.50 6.83 7.02
N ILE A 228 4.62 5.68 6.37
CA ILE A 228 3.54 5.05 5.61
C ILE A 228 3.31 3.62 6.08
N LEU A 229 2.06 3.16 5.97
CA LEU A 229 1.65 1.79 6.28
C LEU A 229 0.90 1.21 5.08
N VAL A 230 1.25 -0.01 4.70
CA VAL A 230 0.80 -0.70 3.51
C VAL A 230 0.14 -2.02 3.91
N ALA A 231 -1.01 -2.30 3.31
CA ALA A 231 -1.61 -3.63 3.31
C ALA A 231 -1.90 -4.02 1.86
N GLY A 232 -1.41 -5.19 1.46
CA GLY A 232 -1.61 -5.75 0.13
C GLY A 232 -2.58 -6.92 0.16
N TYR A 233 -3.38 -7.06 -0.89
CA TYR A 233 -4.47 -8.02 -0.94
C TYR A 233 -4.58 -8.70 -2.29
N THR A 234 -4.86 -10.00 -2.25
CA THR A 234 -5.05 -10.87 -3.41
C THR A 234 -6.34 -11.68 -3.26
N PRO A 235 -6.91 -12.26 -4.34
CA PRO A 235 -7.99 -13.23 -4.21
C PRO A 235 -7.60 -14.39 -3.29
N THR A 236 -8.59 -14.98 -2.63
CA THR A 236 -8.39 -16.09 -1.65
C THR A 236 -7.65 -17.31 -2.21
N MET A 237 -7.65 -17.49 -3.53
CA MET A 237 -6.94 -18.59 -4.22
C MET A 237 -5.43 -18.38 -4.34
N PHE A 238 -4.91 -17.20 -4.04
CA PHE A 238 -3.47 -16.92 -4.03
C PHE A 238 -2.84 -17.35 -2.69
N GLN A 239 -1.52 -17.46 -2.70
CA GLN A 239 -0.71 -17.69 -1.50
C GLN A 239 0.04 -16.41 -1.17
N PRO A 240 0.26 -16.09 0.12
CA PRO A 240 1.10 -14.96 0.50
C PRO A 240 2.47 -15.06 -0.15
N TRP A 241 3.13 -13.92 -0.32
CA TRP A 241 4.56 -13.92 -0.59
C TRP A 241 5.33 -14.65 0.51
N PRO A 242 6.38 -15.42 0.16
CA PRO A 242 7.21 -16.09 1.15
C PRO A 242 7.73 -15.10 2.20
N GLY A 243 7.56 -15.42 3.49
CA GLY A 243 7.89 -14.57 4.62
C GLY A 243 6.74 -13.70 5.14
N ASN A 244 5.59 -13.69 4.47
CA ASN A 244 4.35 -13.04 4.92
C ASN A 244 3.31 -14.03 5.44
N GLU A 245 3.71 -15.29 5.68
CA GLU A 245 2.83 -16.26 6.31
C GLU A 245 2.44 -15.81 7.72
N VAL A 246 1.16 -15.97 8.04
CA VAL A 246 0.63 -15.66 9.35
C VAL A 246 0.54 -16.94 10.16
N ASP A 247 1.06 -16.89 11.39
CA ASP A 247 0.98 -17.98 12.36
C ASP A 247 -0.45 -18.53 12.49
N PRO A 248 -0.67 -19.85 12.29
CA PRO A 248 -1.99 -20.48 12.43
C PRO A 248 -2.63 -20.31 13.81
N ASP A 249 -1.86 -20.37 14.90
CA ASP A 249 -2.39 -20.20 16.26
C ASP A 249 -2.87 -18.76 16.47
N PHE A 250 -2.20 -17.79 15.83
CA PHE A 250 -2.67 -16.41 15.81
C PHE A 250 -3.98 -16.28 15.03
N ILE A 251 -4.09 -16.89 13.85
CA ILE A 251 -5.32 -16.90 13.04
C ILE A 251 -6.49 -17.45 13.86
N ASP A 252 -6.32 -18.59 14.52
CA ASP A 252 -7.36 -19.23 15.32
C ASP A 252 -7.82 -18.37 16.51
N SER A 253 -6.98 -17.44 16.97
CA SER A 253 -7.33 -16.49 18.02
C SER A 253 -8.16 -15.29 17.54
N LEU A 254 -8.23 -15.06 16.22
CA LEU A 254 -8.93 -13.91 15.64
C LEU A 254 -10.46 -14.13 15.60
N PRO A 255 -11.25 -13.05 15.59
CA PRO A 255 -12.68 -13.12 15.28
C PRO A 255 -12.98 -13.85 13.96
N GLU A 256 -14.04 -14.67 13.94
CA GLU A 256 -14.40 -15.53 12.81
C GLU A 256 -14.60 -14.78 11.49
N ASP A 257 -15.03 -13.52 11.54
CA ASP A 257 -15.29 -12.68 10.37
C ASP A 257 -14.01 -12.19 9.67
N ILE A 258 -12.91 -12.01 10.42
CA ILE A 258 -11.63 -11.56 9.84
C ILE A 258 -10.67 -12.71 9.54
N GLN A 259 -10.88 -13.90 10.13
CA GLN A 259 -10.06 -15.08 9.88
C GLN A 259 -9.88 -15.39 8.39
N PRO A 260 -10.92 -15.38 7.52
CA PRO A 260 -10.74 -15.67 6.10
C PRO A 260 -9.86 -14.66 5.38
N ILE A 261 -9.91 -13.38 5.76
CA ILE A 261 -9.08 -12.33 5.17
C ILE A 261 -7.62 -12.59 5.53
N ILE A 262 -7.32 -12.93 6.78
CA ILE A 262 -5.94 -13.14 7.24
C ILE A 262 -5.39 -14.48 6.72
N SER A 263 -6.15 -15.56 6.83
CA SER A 263 -5.70 -16.91 6.47
C SER A 263 -5.74 -17.22 4.97
N GLY A 264 -6.64 -16.56 4.22
CA GLY A 264 -6.96 -16.98 2.84
C GLY A 264 -7.75 -18.29 2.76
N SER A 265 -8.45 -18.70 3.83
CA SER A 265 -9.16 -19.99 3.90
C SER A 265 -10.23 -20.21 2.83
N GLY A 266 -10.75 -19.14 2.21
CA GLY A 266 -11.66 -19.25 1.04
C GLY A 266 -11.04 -20.00 -0.14
N SER A 267 -9.71 -19.99 -0.27
CA SER A 267 -8.95 -20.78 -1.24
C SER A 267 -9.54 -20.69 -2.66
N TRP A 268 -9.63 -21.82 -3.38
CA TRP A 268 -10.14 -21.94 -4.75
C TRP A 268 -11.65 -21.64 -4.92
N HIS A 269 -12.41 -21.50 -3.83
CA HIS A 269 -13.83 -21.12 -3.89
C HIS A 269 -13.97 -19.59 -3.90
N TRP A 270 -13.26 -18.93 -4.83
CA TRP A 270 -13.22 -17.47 -4.86
C TRP A 270 -14.60 -16.89 -5.21
N GLU A 271 -15.22 -16.25 -4.24
CA GLU A 271 -16.52 -15.60 -4.36
C GLU A 271 -16.35 -14.24 -5.05
N ARG A 272 -16.88 -14.13 -6.28
CA ARG A 272 -16.92 -12.88 -7.03
C ARG A 272 -18.14 -12.07 -6.61
N ASN A 273 -17.98 -10.76 -6.50
CA ASN A 273 -19.01 -9.87 -5.97
C ASN A 273 -19.90 -9.27 -7.08
N TYR A 274 -20.05 -9.99 -8.19
CA TYR A 274 -20.66 -9.47 -9.40
C TYR A 274 -21.32 -10.55 -10.26
#